data_AF-A0A9D7BAB2-F1
#
_entry.id   AF-A0A9D7BAB2-F1
#
_cell.length_a   1.000
_cell.length_b   1.000
_cell.length_c   1.000
_cell.angle_alpha   90.00
_cell.angle_beta   90.00
_cell.angle_gamma   90.00
#
_symmetry.space_group_name_H-M   'P 1'
#
loop_
_entity.id
_entity.type
_entity.pdbx_description
1 polymer ?
#
loop_
_entity_poly.entity_id
_entity_poly.type
_entity_poly.pdbx_seq_one_letter_code
_entity_poly.pdbx_strand_id
1 'polypeptide(L)'
;MLRVAVREGQQVRQGDLIVQLDGELLRLQQESAQVQVAALEKDQARYRVLAAADAVQGIQLERTEQALQTARIQLANITEQLGRTTIRAPFDGEVTQLLVEEGTVVGPSMPVAMLSDPSELEVLLQRGEVDVARFQHGQAVQVTLGDLPDPVQGTVHKHRPPRRCGQPLPRAH
;
A
#
# COMPACT_ATOMS: atom_id res chain seq x y z
N MET A 1 -3.16 0.49 21.40
CA MET A 1 -3.09 -0.98 21.19
C MET A 1 -3.63 -1.37 19.82
N LEU A 2 -3.11 -2.43 19.22
CA LEU A 2 -3.60 -2.98 17.94
C LEU A 2 -4.94 -3.69 18.11
N ARG A 3 -5.88 -3.42 17.21
CA ARG A 3 -7.20 -4.07 17.09
C ARG A 3 -7.31 -4.76 15.75
N VAL A 4 -7.84 -5.98 15.75
CA VAL A 4 -8.08 -6.77 14.55
C VAL A 4 -9.59 -6.77 14.27
N ALA A 5 -9.99 -6.41 13.05
CA ALA A 5 -11.41 -6.33 12.67
C ALA A 5 -11.91 -7.55 11.86
N VAL A 6 -11.00 -8.42 11.42
CA VAL A 6 -11.28 -9.58 10.56
C VAL A 6 -10.80 -10.89 11.18
N ARG A 7 -11.27 -12.01 10.62
CA ARG A 7 -10.85 -13.36 11.01
C ARG A 7 -10.23 -14.10 9.83
N GLU A 8 -9.41 -15.11 10.12
CA GLU A 8 -8.93 -16.04 9.11
C GLU A 8 -10.11 -16.78 8.46
N GLY A 9 -10.06 -16.95 7.13
CA GLY A 9 -11.14 -17.51 6.31
C GLY A 9 -12.29 -16.54 6.00
N GLN A 10 -12.20 -15.27 6.42
CA GLN A 10 -13.24 -14.28 6.15
C GLN A 10 -13.08 -13.65 4.76
N GLN A 11 -14.19 -13.55 4.01
CA GLN A 11 -14.25 -12.75 2.79
C GLN A 11 -14.25 -11.26 3.13
N VAL A 12 -13.41 -10.50 2.44
CA VAL A 12 -13.25 -9.06 2.58
C VAL A 12 -13.40 -8.39 1.22
N ARG A 13 -13.92 -7.17 1.22
CA ARG A 13 -14.00 -6.32 0.03
C ARG A 13 -12.90 -5.28 0.03
N GLN A 14 -12.59 -4.74 -1.14
CA GLN A 14 -11.69 -3.61 -1.30
C GLN A 14 -12.12 -2.46 -0.36
N GLY A 15 -11.18 -2.02 0.48
CA GLY A 15 -11.39 -0.95 1.46
C GLY A 15 -11.84 -1.43 2.85
N ASP A 16 -12.15 -2.71 3.03
CA ASP A 16 -12.52 -3.25 4.35
C ASP A 16 -11.35 -3.13 5.34
N LEU A 17 -11.68 -2.86 6.60
CA LEU A 17 -10.71 -2.72 7.67
C LEU A 17 -10.18 -4.10 8.06
N ILE A 18 -8.87 -4.29 8.01
CA ILE A 18 -8.22 -5.54 8.46
C ILE A 18 -7.69 -5.34 9.88
N VAL A 19 -6.81 -4.34 10.05
CA VAL A 19 -6.12 -4.05 11.31
C VAL A 19 -6.13 -2.55 11.54
N GLN A 20 -6.35 -2.15 12.79
CA GLN A 20 -6.22 -0.78 13.25
C GLN A 20 -5.21 -0.68 14.38
N LEU A 21 -4.17 0.11 14.17
CA LEU A 21 -3.23 0.52 15.21
C LEU A 21 -3.79 1.75 15.92
N ASP A 22 -3.35 1.92 17.16
CA ASP A 22 -3.71 3.07 17.96
C ASP A 22 -2.93 4.30 17.52
N GLY A 23 -3.67 5.21 16.90
CA GLY A 23 -3.15 6.47 16.38
C GLY A 23 -3.48 7.67 17.27
N GLU A 24 -3.87 7.50 18.54
CA GLU A 24 -4.27 8.63 19.40
C GLU A 24 -3.17 9.70 19.50
N LEU A 25 -1.92 9.29 19.74
CA LEU A 25 -0.79 10.21 19.77
C LEU A 25 -0.60 10.94 18.42
N LEU A 26 -0.74 10.22 17.30
CA LEU A 26 -0.62 10.80 15.96
C LEU A 26 -1.78 11.76 15.66
N ARG A 27 -3.01 11.50 16.15
CA ARG A 27 -4.14 12.43 16.04
C ARG A 27 -3.87 13.72 16.81
N LEU A 28 -3.36 13.62 18.03
CA LEU A 28 -3.01 14.82 18.82
C LEU A 28 -1.90 15.63 18.15
N GLN A 29 -0.90 14.96 17.57
CA GLN A 29 0.14 15.63 16.78
C GLN A 29 -0.44 16.28 15.52
N GLN A 30 -1.38 15.63 14.84
CA GLN A 30 -2.06 16.17 13.66
C GLN A 30 -2.83 17.45 14.02
N GLU A 31 -3.59 17.43 15.11
CA GLU A 31 -4.36 18.58 15.58
C GLU A 31 -3.45 19.76 15.95
N SER A 32 -2.36 19.50 16.69
CA SER A 32 -1.35 20.52 17.00
C SER A 32 -0.73 21.13 15.73
N ALA A 33 -0.35 20.29 14.76
CA ALA A 33 0.19 20.74 13.48
C ALA A 33 -0.83 21.54 12.65
N GLN A 34 -2.11 21.16 12.68
CA GLN A 34 -3.19 21.92 12.02
C GLN A 34 -3.35 23.31 12.62
N VAL A 35 -3.32 23.43 13.95
CA VAL A 35 -3.37 24.74 14.62
C VAL A 35 -2.16 25.59 14.23
N GLN A 36 -0.97 25.00 14.14
CA GLN A 36 0.25 25.70 13.73
C GLN A 36 0.17 26.20 12.27
N VAL A 37 -0.32 25.36 11.34
CA VAL A 37 -0.57 25.76 9.95
C VAL A 37 -1.56 26.91 9.89
N ALA A 38 -2.70 26.81 10.59
CA ALA A 38 -3.71 27.86 10.61
C ALA A 38 -3.20 29.19 11.18
N ALA A 39 -2.31 29.15 12.17
CA ALA A 39 -1.66 30.34 12.71
C ALA A 39 -0.73 31.00 11.66
N LEU A 40 0.11 30.21 11.01
CA LEU A 40 1.04 30.69 9.97
C LEU A 40 0.32 31.21 8.72
N GLU A 41 -0.83 30.63 8.36
CA GLU A 41 -1.67 31.14 7.27
C GLU A 41 -2.23 32.53 7.57
N LYS A 42 -2.67 32.75 8.81
CA LYS A 42 -3.12 34.08 9.26
C LYS A 42 -1.98 35.10 9.25
N ASP A 43 -0.79 34.69 9.69
CA ASP A 43 0.40 35.55 9.66
C ASP A 43 0.82 35.89 8.23
N GLN A 44 0.83 34.91 7.33
CA GLN A 44 1.12 35.13 5.91
C GLN A 44 0.12 36.13 5.31
N ALA A 45 -1.19 35.94 5.54
CA ALA A 45 -2.22 36.83 5.03
C ALA A 45 -2.02 38.28 5.54
N ARG A 46 -1.72 38.44 6.84
CA ARG A 46 -1.44 39.73 7.45
C ARG A 46 -0.19 40.38 6.85
N TYR A 47 0.92 39.65 6.73
CA TYR A 47 2.16 40.20 6.17
C TYR A 47 2.05 40.49 4.68
N ARG A 48 1.25 39.74 3.92
CA ARG A 48 0.99 40.00 2.51
C ARG A 48 0.29 41.35 2.30
N VAL A 49 -0.69 41.66 3.14
CA VAL A 49 -1.39 42.96 3.13
C VAL A 49 -0.43 44.10 3.50
N LEU A 50 0.39 43.91 4.53
CA LEU A 50 1.34 44.93 4.98
C LEU A 50 2.50 45.14 4.00
N ALA A 51 2.98 44.09 3.35
CA ALA A 51 4.02 44.18 2.31
C ALA A 51 3.50 44.92 1.06
N ALA A 52 2.22 44.71 0.69
CA ALA A 52 1.58 45.47 -0.39
C ALA A 52 1.39 46.96 -0.04
N ALA A 53 1.34 47.30 1.24
CA ALA A 53 1.25 48.67 1.75
C ALA A 53 2.62 49.32 2.04
N ASP A 54 3.72 48.73 1.54
CA ASP A 54 5.12 49.17 1.78
C ASP A 54 5.52 49.20 3.27
N ALA A 55 4.75 48.52 4.14
CA ALA A 55 4.88 48.58 5.59
C ALA A 55 5.71 47.44 6.21
N VAL A 56 6.10 46.42 5.42
CA VAL A 56 6.85 45.25 5.89
C VAL A 56 8.02 44.92 4.95
N GLN A 57 9.19 44.65 5.54
CA GLN A 57 10.37 44.14 4.85
C GLN A 57 10.04 42.77 4.22
N GLY A 58 10.19 42.64 2.88
CA GLY A 58 9.85 41.40 2.14
C GLY A 58 10.48 40.11 2.71
N ILE A 59 11.59 40.24 3.43
CA ILE A 59 12.25 39.16 4.18
C ILE A 59 11.30 38.51 5.21
N GLN A 60 10.44 39.27 5.88
CA GLN A 60 9.52 38.74 6.88
C GLN A 60 8.40 37.90 6.24
N LEU A 61 7.88 38.36 5.10
CA LEU A 61 6.90 37.60 4.32
C LEU A 61 7.49 36.28 3.84
N GLU A 62 8.68 36.33 3.23
CA GLU A 62 9.38 35.14 2.72
C GLU A 62 9.67 34.12 3.84
N ARG A 63 10.11 34.57 5.02
CA ARG A 63 10.29 33.71 6.20
C ARG A 63 9.00 33.05 6.64
N THR A 64 7.89 33.79 6.67
CA THR A 64 6.58 33.22 7.05
C THR A 64 6.09 32.22 6.01
N GLU A 65 6.33 32.44 4.72
CA GLU A 65 5.99 31.49 3.65
C GLU A 65 6.79 30.19 3.77
N GLN A 66 8.10 30.28 4.01
CA GLN A 66 8.95 29.12 4.25
C GLN A 66 8.52 28.33 5.51
N ALA A 67 8.18 29.03 6.59
CA ALA A 67 7.66 28.42 7.80
C ALA A 67 6.32 27.71 7.56
N LEU A 68 5.40 28.35 6.84
CA LEU A 68 4.11 27.77 6.47
C LEU A 68 4.30 26.50 5.62
N GLN A 69 5.19 26.56 4.62
CA GLN A 69 5.47 25.40 3.78
C GLN A 69 6.02 24.23 4.59
N THR A 70 6.92 24.50 5.53
CA THR A 70 7.48 23.49 6.44
C THR A 70 6.39 22.88 7.33
N ALA A 71 5.52 23.70 7.91
CA ALA A 71 4.41 23.24 8.75
C ALA A 71 3.40 22.38 7.95
N ARG A 72 3.13 22.74 6.69
CA ARG A 72 2.27 21.94 5.80
C ARG A 72 2.87 20.57 5.48
N ILE A 73 4.18 20.52 5.21
CA ILE A 73 4.88 19.25 4.99
C ILE A 73 4.81 18.37 6.25
N GLN A 74 5.01 18.96 7.42
CA GLN A 74 4.89 18.25 8.70
C GLN A 74 3.48 17.70 8.90
N LEU A 75 2.44 18.50 8.64
CA LEU A 75 1.04 18.06 8.71
C LEU A 75 0.76 16.90 7.73
N ALA A 76 1.26 16.99 6.50
CA ALA A 76 1.12 15.93 5.51
C ALA A 76 1.78 14.62 5.96
N ASN A 77 2.99 14.70 6.52
CA ASN A 77 3.70 13.54 7.07
C ASN A 77 2.92 12.86 8.21
N ILE A 78 2.41 13.65 9.17
CA ILE A 78 1.62 13.10 10.28
C ILE A 78 0.31 12.48 9.77
N THR A 79 -0.33 13.12 8.79
CA THR A 79 -1.58 12.61 8.19
C THR A 79 -1.34 11.29 7.46
N GLU A 80 -0.22 11.16 6.75
CA GLU A 80 0.17 9.91 6.10
C GLU A 80 0.41 8.81 7.15
N GLN A 81 1.19 9.12 8.19
CA GLN A 81 1.47 8.18 9.27
C GLN A 81 0.17 7.72 9.95
N LEU A 82 -0.78 8.63 10.16
CA LEU A 82 -2.11 8.30 10.65
C LEU A 82 -2.84 7.35 9.69
N GLY A 83 -2.78 7.60 8.39
CA GLY A 83 -3.32 6.70 7.37
C GLY A 83 -2.73 5.30 7.46
N ARG A 84 -1.41 5.19 7.68
CA ARG A 84 -0.71 3.91 7.87
C ARG A 84 -1.09 3.16 9.14
N THR A 85 -1.71 3.81 10.13
CA THR A 85 -2.26 3.10 11.30
C THR A 85 -3.47 2.24 10.95
N THR A 86 -4.13 2.49 9.82
CA THR A 86 -5.33 1.78 9.41
C THR A 86 -5.03 0.96 8.17
N ILE A 87 -4.94 -0.36 8.33
CA ILE A 87 -4.64 -1.28 7.24
C ILE A 87 -5.95 -1.81 6.67
N ARG A 88 -6.15 -1.56 5.36
CA ARG A 88 -7.36 -1.95 4.63
C ARG A 88 -7.03 -2.95 3.53
N ALA A 89 -8.03 -3.74 3.13
CA ALA A 89 -7.92 -4.65 2.00
C ALA A 89 -7.73 -3.88 0.67
N PRO A 90 -6.68 -4.17 -0.11
CA PRO A 90 -6.42 -3.50 -1.38
C PRO A 90 -7.32 -3.98 -2.53
N PHE A 91 -7.89 -5.19 -2.42
CA PHE A 91 -8.76 -5.84 -3.40
C PHE A 91 -9.80 -6.73 -2.70
N ASP A 92 -10.80 -7.19 -3.46
CA ASP A 92 -11.80 -8.15 -3.00
C ASP A 92 -11.18 -9.56 -2.90
N GLY A 93 -11.33 -10.24 -1.77
CA GLY A 93 -10.73 -11.56 -1.60
C GLY A 93 -11.03 -12.22 -0.27
N GLU A 94 -10.20 -13.18 0.10
CA GLU A 94 -10.32 -13.91 1.36
C GLU A 94 -9.05 -13.76 2.20
N VAL A 95 -9.22 -13.53 3.51
CA VAL A 95 -8.11 -13.50 4.46
C VAL A 95 -7.63 -14.94 4.71
N THR A 96 -6.55 -15.35 4.05
CA THR A 96 -6.00 -16.70 4.16
C THR A 96 -5.33 -16.94 5.51
N GLN A 97 -4.62 -15.94 6.02
CA GLN A 97 -3.89 -16.04 7.28
C GLN A 97 -3.73 -14.67 7.93
N LEU A 98 -3.84 -14.63 9.25
CA LEU A 98 -3.57 -13.45 10.07
C LEU A 98 -2.23 -13.67 10.80
N LEU A 99 -1.31 -12.73 10.65
CA LEU A 99 0.06 -12.84 11.18
C LEU A 99 0.25 -12.06 12.49
N VAL A 100 -0.81 -11.40 12.97
CA VAL A 100 -0.80 -10.53 14.15
C VAL A 100 -2.03 -10.77 15.01
N GLU A 101 -1.87 -10.69 16.32
CA GLU A 101 -2.95 -10.81 17.29
C GLU A 101 -3.23 -9.46 17.97
N GLU A 102 -4.43 -9.31 18.55
CA GLU A 102 -4.76 -8.11 19.32
C GLU A 102 -3.72 -7.85 20.42
N GLY A 103 -3.32 -6.57 20.56
CA GLY A 103 -2.27 -6.19 21.50
C GLY A 103 -0.83 -6.39 20.99
N THR A 104 -0.62 -7.01 19.83
CA THR A 104 0.71 -7.10 19.21
C THR A 104 1.25 -5.72 18.83
N VAL A 105 2.54 -5.49 19.08
CA VAL A 105 3.26 -4.30 18.59
C VAL A 105 3.81 -4.59 17.21
N VAL A 106 3.27 -3.94 16.20
CA VAL A 106 3.69 -4.04 14.80
C VAL A 106 4.63 -2.91 14.44
N GLY A 107 5.77 -3.28 13.86
CA GLY A 107 6.72 -2.34 13.27
C GLY A 107 6.40 -2.05 11.80
N PRO A 108 7.01 -0.98 11.24
CA PRO A 108 6.94 -0.71 9.81
C PRO A 108 7.51 -1.89 9.00
N SER A 109 6.81 -2.27 7.92
CA SER A 109 7.15 -3.41 7.05
C SER A 109 6.92 -4.80 7.63
N MET A 110 6.31 -4.91 8.82
CA MET A 110 5.88 -6.20 9.34
C MET A 110 4.59 -6.64 8.62
N PRO A 111 4.54 -7.85 8.03
CA PRO A 111 3.33 -8.35 7.40
C PRO A 111 2.26 -8.64 8.47
N VAL A 112 1.01 -8.25 8.20
CA VAL A 112 -0.10 -8.37 9.17
C VAL A 112 -1.13 -9.43 8.78
N ALA A 113 -1.35 -9.62 7.48
CA ALA A 113 -2.33 -10.57 6.95
C ALA A 113 -1.93 -10.98 5.53
N MET A 114 -2.36 -12.17 5.13
CA MET A 114 -2.29 -12.67 3.76
C MET A 114 -3.71 -12.69 3.18
N LEU A 115 -3.87 -12.07 2.01
CA LEU A 115 -5.12 -12.05 1.26
C LEU A 115 -4.94 -12.83 -0.03
N SER A 116 -5.90 -13.69 -0.35
CA SER A 116 -5.98 -14.39 -1.63
C SER A 116 -7.05 -13.74 -2.49
N ASP A 117 -6.73 -13.47 -3.76
CA ASP A 117 -7.69 -13.04 -4.77
C ASP A 117 -8.30 -14.29 -5.44
N PRO A 118 -9.60 -14.57 -5.25
CA PRO A 118 -10.27 -15.69 -5.90
C PRO A 118 -10.68 -15.39 -7.36
N SER A 119 -10.50 -14.16 -7.84
CA SER A 119 -10.96 -13.71 -9.16
C SER A 119 -10.07 -14.21 -10.30
N GLU A 120 -8.78 -14.42 -10.03
CA GLU A 120 -7.81 -14.91 -11.01
C GLU A 120 -7.23 -16.25 -10.57
N LEU A 121 -7.54 -17.31 -11.34
CA LEU A 121 -6.96 -18.63 -11.14
C LEU A 121 -5.73 -18.79 -12.03
N GLU A 122 -4.53 -18.69 -11.45
CA GLU A 122 -3.29 -19.01 -12.15
C GLU A 122 -2.93 -20.50 -12.03
N VAL A 123 -2.80 -21.18 -13.17
CA VAL A 123 -2.33 -22.58 -13.22
C VAL A 123 -0.88 -22.62 -13.70
N LEU A 124 0.05 -22.93 -12.80
CA LEU A 124 1.46 -23.11 -13.17
C LEU A 124 1.72 -24.54 -13.70
N LEU A 125 1.99 -24.65 -15.00
CA LEU A 125 2.41 -25.89 -15.64
C LEU A 125 3.93 -25.96 -15.70
N GLN A 126 4.54 -26.82 -14.86
CA GLN A 126 5.96 -27.14 -14.97
C GLN A 126 6.17 -28.23 -16.04
N ARG A 127 6.46 -27.82 -17.27
CA ARG A 127 6.83 -28.71 -18.39
C ARG A 127 8.25 -28.39 -18.89
N GLY A 128 8.91 -29.37 -19.49
CA GLY A 128 10.22 -29.19 -20.12
C GLY A 128 10.18 -28.18 -21.28
N GLU A 129 11.31 -27.52 -21.56
CA GLU A 129 11.43 -26.41 -22.52
C GLU A 129 10.85 -26.69 -23.91
N VAL A 130 10.87 -27.95 -24.36
CA VAL A 130 10.36 -28.39 -25.67
C VAL A 130 8.85 -28.15 -25.82
N ASP A 131 8.09 -28.20 -24.73
CA ASP A 131 6.64 -27.96 -24.74
C ASP A 131 6.28 -26.48 -24.59
N VAL A 132 7.12 -25.69 -23.89
CA VAL A 132 6.92 -24.24 -23.71
C VAL A 132 6.96 -23.48 -25.03
N ALA A 133 7.70 -24.01 -26.02
CA ALA A 133 7.73 -23.46 -27.38
C ALA A 133 6.39 -23.58 -28.13
N ARG A 134 5.48 -24.47 -27.70
CA ARG A 134 4.17 -24.69 -28.33
C ARG A 134 3.09 -23.73 -27.81
N PHE A 135 3.38 -22.97 -26.76
CA PHE A 135 2.45 -22.02 -26.15
C PHE A 135 2.89 -20.58 -26.42
N GLN A 136 1.96 -19.77 -26.94
CA GLN A 136 2.13 -18.34 -27.17
C GLN A 136 1.43 -17.53 -26.08
N HIS A 137 1.99 -16.36 -25.75
CA HIS A 137 1.33 -15.46 -24.79
C HIS A 137 0.01 -14.95 -25.38
N GLY A 138 -1.04 -14.91 -24.57
CA GLY A 138 -2.39 -14.50 -25.01
C GLY A 138 -3.15 -15.59 -25.77
N GLN A 139 -2.58 -16.80 -25.91
CA GLN A 139 -3.27 -17.93 -26.51
C GLN A 139 -4.45 -18.36 -25.61
N ALA A 140 -5.63 -18.48 -26.19
CA ALA A 140 -6.79 -19.07 -25.52
C ALA A 140 -6.56 -20.58 -25.35
N VAL A 141 -6.73 -21.07 -24.14
CA VAL A 141 -6.61 -22.49 -23.78
C VAL A 141 -7.84 -22.92 -22.98
N GLN A 142 -8.25 -24.17 -23.17
CA GLN A 142 -9.25 -24.79 -22.31
C GLN A 142 -8.52 -25.59 -21.23
N VAL A 143 -8.87 -25.32 -19.97
CA VAL A 143 -8.34 -26.02 -18.82
C VAL A 143 -9.46 -26.89 -18.26
N THR A 144 -9.26 -28.19 -18.28
CA THR A 144 -10.14 -29.15 -17.60
C THR A 144 -9.55 -29.43 -16.22
N LEU A 145 -10.23 -29.01 -15.16
CA LEU A 145 -9.90 -29.44 -13.80
C LEU A 145 -10.63 -30.75 -13.52
N GLY A 146 -9.94 -31.73 -12.92
CA GLY A 146 -10.48 -33.09 -12.74
C GLY A 146 -11.81 -33.14 -11.97
N ASP A 147 -12.10 -32.13 -11.16
CA ASP A 147 -13.29 -32.06 -10.31
C ASP A 147 -14.40 -31.15 -10.89
N LEU A 148 -14.17 -30.49 -12.02
CA LEU A 148 -15.13 -29.64 -12.70
C LEU A 148 -15.63 -30.32 -13.99
N PRO A 149 -16.96 -30.48 -14.19
CA PRO A 149 -17.50 -31.15 -15.36
C PRO A 149 -17.31 -30.34 -16.65
N ASP A 150 -17.24 -29.00 -16.55
CA ASP A 150 -17.11 -28.12 -17.70
C ASP A 150 -15.69 -27.53 -17.82
N PRO A 151 -15.08 -27.54 -19.02
CA PRO A 151 -13.78 -26.93 -19.25
C PRO A 151 -13.85 -25.41 -19.13
N VAL A 152 -12.92 -24.85 -18.36
CA VAL A 152 -12.82 -23.40 -18.14
C VAL A 152 -11.92 -22.79 -19.21
N GLN A 153 -12.35 -21.71 -19.85
CA GLN A 153 -11.51 -20.97 -20.79
C GLN A 153 -10.55 -20.07 -20.03
N GLY A 154 -9.27 -20.10 -20.40
CA GLY A 154 -8.23 -19.24 -19.84
C GLY A 154 -7.27 -18.73 -20.91
N THR A 155 -6.44 -17.78 -20.54
CA THR A 155 -5.39 -17.21 -21.40
C THR A 155 -4.00 -17.59 -20.88
N VAL A 156 -3.08 -17.87 -21.80
CA VAL A 156 -1.70 -18.19 -21.42
C VAL A 156 -0.92 -16.92 -21.07
N HIS A 157 -0.56 -16.78 -19.79
CA HIS A 157 0.39 -15.79 -19.31
C HIS A 157 1.78 -16.42 -19.21
N LYS A 158 2.74 -15.94 -20.00
CA LYS A 158 4.09 -16.51 -20.04
C LYS A 158 4.93 -15.87 -18.93
N HIS A 159 4.88 -16.43 -17.73
CA HIS A 159 5.74 -15.99 -16.65
C HIS A 159 7.15 -16.57 -16.84
N ARG A 160 8.16 -15.72 -17.05
CA ARG A 160 9.55 -16.15 -16.99
C ARG A 160 9.85 -16.45 -15.51
N PRO A 161 10.25 -17.67 -15.12
CA PRO A 161 10.59 -17.91 -13.73
C PRO A 161 11.82 -17.05 -13.35
N PRO A 162 11.87 -16.47 -12.14
CA PRO A 162 13.09 -15.85 -11.65
C PRO A 162 14.20 -16.90 -11.67
N ARG A 163 15.38 -16.55 -12.20
CA ARG A 163 16.55 -17.43 -12.17
C ARG A 163 16.83 -17.75 -10.70
N ARG A 164 16.72 -19.03 -10.30
CA ARG A 164 17.21 -19.48 -9.00
C ARG A 164 18.72 -19.22 -8.97
N CYS A 165 19.17 -18.31 -8.11
CA CYS A 165 20.56 -18.25 -7.69
C CYS A 165 20.90 -19.59 -7.04
N GLY A 166 21.84 -20.35 -7.61
CA GLY A 166 22.38 -21.56 -6.98
C GLY A 166 22.61 -22.78 -7.86
N GLN A 167 22.33 -22.76 -9.17
CA GLN A 167 22.75 -23.87 -10.04
C GLN A 167 24.21 -23.68 -10.50
N PRO A 168 25.09 -24.69 -10.34
CA PRO A 168 26.48 -24.60 -10.78
C PRO A 168 26.57 -24.54 -12.30
N LEU A 169 27.51 -23.72 -12.78
CA LEU A 169 27.85 -23.55 -14.20
C LEU A 169 28.15 -24.91 -14.87
N PRO A 170 27.62 -25.20 -16.07
CA PRO A 170 28.17 -26.29 -16.86
C PRO A 170 29.62 -25.92 -17.23
N ARG A 171 30.56 -26.79 -16.89
CA ARG A 171 31.94 -26.67 -17.33
C ARG A 171 31.96 -26.72 -18.86
N ALA A 172 32.38 -25.63 -19.48
CA ALA A 172 32.75 -25.62 -20.89
C ALA A 172 33.98 -26.52 -21.08
N HIS A 173 33.88 -27.42 -22.06
CA HIS A 173 35.02 -28.12 -22.65
C HIS A 173 35.78 -27.18 -23.58
#